data_AF-A0AA97P744-F1
#
_entry.id   AF-A0AA97P744-F1
#
_cell.length_a   1.000
_cell.length_b   1.000
_cell.length_c   1.000
_cell.angle_alpha   90.00
_cell.angle_beta   90.00
_cell.angle_gamma   90.00
#
_symmetry.space_group_name_H-M   'P 1'
#
loop_
_entity.id
_entity.type
_entity.pdbx_description
1 polymer ?
#
loop_
_entity_poly.entity_id
_entity_poly.type
_entity_poly.pdbx_seq_one_letter_code
_entity_poly.pdbx_strand_id
1 'polypeptide(L)'
;MDYVEQRVAQEAKKLAEQPATEYAFTTAAPGLIPRASFITPLNIILLAVVAYTLYAVFRPAPPPPMPREAPATVFRTFTPPTLIHYNGQDGKPVYLAVRGRVFDVTAGRNFYGPGGPYENFAGRDASRGLAHHSFDQDMLTLDLNGPLDKLDDLGPDELAALRDWEERFESKYLVVGRLVAVGDEEKK
;
A
#
# COMPACT_ATOMS: atom_id res chain seq x y z
N MET A 1 77.07 49.16 16.86
CA MET A 1 76.53 49.69 15.60
C MET A 1 76.61 48.69 14.43
N ASP A 2 77.42 47.63 14.55
CA ASP A 2 77.71 46.63 13.49
C ASP A 2 76.59 45.60 13.20
N TYR A 3 75.68 45.36 14.15
CA TYR A 3 74.66 44.29 14.03
C TYR A 3 73.58 44.58 12.97
N VAL A 4 73.25 45.86 12.77
CA VAL A 4 72.24 46.29 11.80
C VAL A 4 72.80 46.22 10.38
N GLU A 5 74.05 46.63 10.18
CA GLU A 5 74.72 46.57 8.88
C GLU A 5 74.92 45.12 8.42
N GLN A 6 75.27 44.20 9.33
CA GLN A 6 75.40 42.78 9.01
C GLN A 6 74.06 42.13 8.62
N ARG A 7 72.94 42.51 9.27
CA ARG A 7 71.59 42.04 8.91
C ARG A 7 71.17 42.54 7.54
N VAL A 8 71.42 43.82 7.24
CA VAL A 8 71.10 44.41 5.93
C VAL A 8 71.95 43.78 4.83
N ALA A 9 73.24 43.55 5.08
CA ALA A 9 74.12 42.88 4.13
C ALA A 9 73.72 41.40 3.89
N GLN A 10 73.24 40.70 4.92
CA GLN A 10 72.72 39.34 4.82
C GLN A 10 71.39 39.29 4.06
N GLU A 11 70.47 40.24 4.29
CA GLU A 11 69.21 40.35 3.55
C GLU A 11 69.44 40.72 2.08
N ALA A 12 70.41 41.60 1.80
CA ALA A 12 70.79 41.97 0.44
C ALA A 12 71.39 40.79 -0.35
N LYS A 13 72.26 39.99 0.28
CA LYS A 13 72.77 38.75 -0.34
C LYS A 13 71.66 37.71 -0.53
N LYS A 14 70.74 37.58 0.43
CA LYS A 14 69.59 36.65 0.33
C LYS A 14 68.58 37.05 -0.75
N LEU A 15 68.49 38.34 -1.09
CA LEU A 15 67.72 38.82 -2.25
C LEU A 15 68.45 38.59 -3.57
N ALA A 16 69.78 38.67 -3.57
CA ALA A 16 70.60 38.44 -4.77
C ALA A 16 70.74 36.94 -5.15
N GLU A 17 70.61 36.04 -4.18
CA GLU A 17 70.67 34.57 -4.36
C GLU A 17 69.31 33.88 -4.47
N GLN A 18 68.20 34.61 -4.29
CA GLN A 18 66.90 34.04 -4.61
C GLN A 18 66.80 33.86 -6.13
N PRO A 19 66.60 32.64 -6.65
CA PRO A 19 66.22 32.50 -8.04
C PRO A 19 64.97 33.36 -8.21
N ALA A 20 65.00 34.28 -9.17
CA ALA A 20 63.82 35.04 -9.54
C ALA A 20 62.71 34.02 -9.78
N THR A 21 61.82 33.86 -8.79
CA THR A 21 60.55 33.19 -9.02
C THR A 21 59.91 34.02 -10.10
N GLU A 22 59.93 33.45 -11.28
CA GLU A 22 59.46 33.98 -12.52
C GLU A 22 57.96 34.26 -12.34
N TYR A 23 57.63 35.37 -11.70
CA TYR A 23 56.39 36.06 -11.96
C TYR A 23 56.56 36.64 -13.36
N ALA A 24 56.46 35.76 -14.36
CA ALA A 24 56.20 36.15 -15.72
C ALA A 24 54.86 36.89 -15.69
N PHE A 25 54.92 38.21 -15.45
CA PHE A 25 53.99 39.13 -16.05
C PHE A 25 54.19 38.95 -17.56
N THR A 26 53.48 37.97 -18.10
CA THR A 26 53.48 37.66 -19.52
C THR A 26 53.14 38.95 -20.25
N THR A 27 54.13 39.49 -20.97
CA THR A 27 53.85 40.40 -22.07
C THR A 27 53.18 39.55 -23.15
N ALA A 28 51.88 39.32 -22.97
CA ALA A 28 51.09 38.59 -23.94
C ALA A 28 51.00 39.47 -25.19
N ALA A 29 51.61 39.00 -26.28
CA ALA A 29 51.25 39.42 -27.62
C ALA A 29 49.71 39.40 -27.74
N PRO A 30 49.07 40.37 -28.42
CA PRO A 30 47.63 40.39 -28.58
C PRO A 30 47.22 39.25 -29.51
N GLY A 31 46.92 38.11 -28.92
CA GLY A 31 46.51 36.92 -29.66
C GLY A 31 47.08 35.65 -29.06
N LEU A 32 46.35 35.09 -28.11
CA LEU A 32 46.08 33.65 -27.93
C LEU A 32 45.53 33.48 -26.51
N ILE A 33 44.27 33.88 -26.31
CA ILE A 33 43.46 33.26 -25.26
C ILE A 33 43.52 31.75 -25.59
N PRO A 34 44.00 30.86 -24.71
CA PRO A 34 43.87 29.44 -24.96
C PRO A 34 42.37 29.20 -25.13
N ARG A 35 41.94 28.89 -26.36
CA ARG A 35 40.57 28.46 -26.60
C ARG A 35 40.41 27.21 -25.76
N ALA A 36 39.79 27.32 -24.59
CA ALA A 36 39.45 26.16 -23.79
C ALA A 36 38.68 25.25 -24.73
N SER A 37 39.30 24.14 -25.13
CA SER A 37 38.65 23.18 -26.02
C SER A 37 37.43 22.69 -25.26
N PHE A 38 36.24 23.10 -25.70
CA PHE A 38 34.98 22.72 -25.08
C PHE A 38 34.79 21.19 -25.04
N ILE A 39 35.62 20.45 -25.79
CA ILE A 39 35.72 19.00 -25.84
C ILE A 39 36.87 18.54 -24.94
N THR A 40 36.62 18.51 -23.63
CA THR A 40 37.48 17.81 -22.66
C THR A 40 36.84 16.47 -22.29
N PRO A 41 37.62 15.46 -21.85
CA PRO A 41 37.05 14.19 -21.36
C PRO A 41 36.06 14.41 -20.21
N LEU A 42 36.31 15.42 -19.37
CA LEU A 42 35.39 15.83 -18.31
C LEU A 42 34.05 16.32 -18.87
N ASN A 43 34.05 17.17 -19.90
CA ASN A 43 32.82 17.67 -20.51
C ASN A 43 32.03 16.56 -21.21
N ILE A 44 32.68 15.56 -21.78
CA ILE A 44 32.01 14.39 -22.37
C ILE A 44 31.31 13.57 -21.27
N ILE A 45 31.98 13.33 -20.14
CA ILE A 45 31.38 12.65 -18.99
C ILE A 45 30.20 13.45 -18.45
N LEU A 46 30.35 14.76 -18.27
CA LEU A 46 29.27 15.65 -17.83
C LEU A 46 28.08 15.62 -18.81
N LEU A 47 28.34 15.66 -20.12
CA LEU A 47 27.30 15.61 -21.15
C LEU A 47 26.59 14.25 -21.13
N ALA A 48 27.31 13.14 -20.94
CA ALA A 48 26.71 11.82 -20.78
C ALA A 48 25.83 11.71 -19.54
N VAL A 49 26.25 12.29 -18.41
CA VAL A 49 25.43 12.34 -17.18
C VAL A 49 24.19 13.20 -17.37
N VAL A 50 24.33 14.37 -18.01
CA VAL A 50 23.19 15.25 -18.33
C VAL A 50 22.22 14.55 -19.29
N ALA A 51 22.71 13.89 -20.34
CA ALA A 51 21.88 13.13 -21.26
C ALA A 51 21.19 11.95 -20.57
N TYR A 52 21.89 11.22 -19.70
CA TYR A 52 21.33 10.11 -18.95
C TYR A 52 20.26 10.56 -17.94
N THR A 53 20.48 11.67 -17.24
CA THR A 53 19.51 12.23 -16.29
C THR A 53 18.26 12.74 -17.01
N LEU A 54 18.41 13.45 -18.12
CA LEU A 54 17.28 13.85 -18.97
C LEU A 54 16.51 12.61 -19.45
N TYR A 55 17.21 11.59 -19.95
CA TYR A 55 16.58 10.35 -20.38
C TYR A 55 15.86 9.62 -19.25
N ALA A 56 16.44 9.57 -18.05
CA ALA A 56 15.82 8.94 -16.89
C ALA A 56 14.56 9.69 -16.41
N VAL A 57 14.56 11.02 -16.50
CA VAL A 57 13.40 11.86 -16.11
C VAL A 57 12.28 11.81 -17.15
N PHE A 58 12.62 11.74 -18.44
CA PHE A 58 11.63 11.68 -19.52
C PHE A 58 11.18 10.26 -19.89
N ARG A 59 11.74 9.21 -19.27
CA ARG A 59 11.25 7.84 -19.43
C ARG A 59 9.85 7.75 -18.82
N PRO A 60 8.78 7.54 -19.62
CA PRO A 60 7.45 7.38 -19.07
C PRO A 60 7.41 6.14 -18.17
N ALA A 61 6.92 6.30 -16.95
CA ALA A 61 6.65 5.16 -16.08
C ALA A 61 5.59 4.26 -16.73
N PRO A 62 5.69 2.93 -16.61
CA PRO A 62 4.61 2.05 -17.05
C PRO A 62 3.32 2.44 -16.31
N PRO A 63 2.16 2.44 -17.00
CA PRO A 63 0.89 2.74 -16.35
C PRO A 63 0.69 1.77 -15.18
N PRO A 64 0.18 2.25 -14.03
CA PRO A 64 -0.16 1.35 -12.94
C PRO A 64 -1.13 0.28 -13.47
N PRO A 65 -0.95 -1.00 -13.11
CA PRO A 65 -1.92 -2.02 -13.47
C PRO A 65 -3.29 -1.56 -12.94
N MET A 66 -4.27 -1.42 -13.83
CA MET A 66 -5.62 -1.06 -13.43
C MET A 66 -6.10 -2.08 -12.38
N PRO A 67 -6.72 -1.64 -11.28
CA PRO A 67 -7.40 -2.56 -10.39
C PRO A 67 -8.35 -3.42 -11.22
N ARG A 68 -8.14 -4.73 -11.24
CA ARG A 68 -9.04 -5.67 -11.90
C ARG A 68 -10.41 -5.44 -11.29
N GLU A 69 -11.35 -4.90 -12.07
CA GLU A 69 -12.72 -4.70 -11.60
C GLU A 69 -13.19 -6.03 -11.01
N ALA A 70 -13.59 -6.00 -9.74
CA ALA A 70 -14.14 -7.16 -9.09
C ALA A 70 -15.32 -7.65 -9.95
N PRO A 71 -15.43 -8.96 -10.21
CA PRO A 71 -16.50 -9.48 -11.06
C PRO A 71 -17.84 -8.99 -10.54
N ALA A 72 -18.73 -8.57 -11.45
CA ALA A 72 -20.07 -8.10 -11.08
C ALA A 72 -20.76 -9.19 -10.24
N THR A 73 -20.95 -8.91 -8.96
CA THR A 73 -21.61 -9.84 -8.04
C THR A 73 -23.10 -9.82 -8.33
N VAL A 74 -23.56 -10.88 -9.00
CA VAL A 74 -24.99 -11.10 -9.24
C VAL A 74 -25.64 -11.38 -7.89
N PHE A 75 -26.70 -10.65 -7.56
CA PHE A 75 -27.50 -10.91 -6.37
C PHE A 75 -28.08 -12.32 -6.43
N ARG A 76 -27.78 -13.16 -5.43
CA ARG A 76 -28.21 -14.57 -5.38
C ARG A 76 -28.96 -14.87 -4.09
N THR A 77 -29.87 -15.82 -4.17
CA THR A 77 -30.45 -16.44 -2.98
C THR A 77 -29.53 -17.55 -2.51
N PHE A 78 -29.21 -17.56 -1.22
CA PHE A 78 -28.41 -18.58 -0.58
C PHE A 78 -29.25 -19.27 0.49
N THR A 79 -29.03 -20.56 0.67
CA THR A 79 -29.48 -21.31 1.86
C THR A 79 -28.26 -21.68 2.72
N PRO A 80 -28.43 -21.96 4.03
CA PRO A 80 -27.30 -22.33 4.89
C PRO A 80 -26.38 -23.44 4.33
N PRO A 81 -26.86 -24.54 3.71
CA PRO A 81 -26.00 -25.56 3.14
C PRO A 81 -25.25 -25.08 1.89
N THR A 82 -25.77 -24.09 1.16
CA THR A 82 -25.03 -23.49 0.03
C THR A 82 -24.02 -22.44 0.49
N LEU A 83 -24.35 -21.70 1.56
CA LEU A 83 -23.53 -20.61 2.09
C LEU A 83 -22.24 -21.15 2.74
N ILE A 84 -22.30 -22.31 3.40
CA ILE A 84 -21.15 -22.90 4.11
C ILE A 84 -19.96 -23.20 3.19
N HIS A 85 -20.21 -23.40 1.89
CA HIS A 85 -19.16 -23.62 0.91
C HIS A 85 -18.32 -22.37 0.59
N TYR A 86 -18.77 -21.19 1.03
CA TYR A 86 -18.12 -19.89 0.85
C TYR A 86 -17.43 -19.44 2.14
N ASN A 87 -16.66 -20.32 2.75
CA ASN A 87 -15.91 -20.08 3.99
C ASN A 87 -14.45 -19.62 3.74
N GLY A 88 -14.06 -19.38 2.49
CA GLY A 88 -12.68 -19.02 2.15
C GLY A 88 -11.70 -20.18 2.05
N GLN A 89 -12.12 -21.44 2.19
CA GLN A 89 -11.27 -22.59 1.89
C GLN A 89 -11.12 -22.78 0.38
N ASP A 90 -10.07 -23.48 -0.05
CA ASP A 90 -9.79 -23.78 -1.47
C ASP A 90 -9.73 -22.55 -2.40
N GLY A 91 -9.34 -21.39 -1.87
CA GLY A 91 -9.29 -20.15 -2.66
C GLY A 91 -10.65 -19.50 -2.95
N LYS A 92 -11.75 -20.07 -2.45
CA LYS A 92 -13.10 -19.53 -2.62
C LYS A 92 -13.27 -18.17 -1.92
N PRO A 93 -14.27 -17.36 -2.33
CA PRO A 93 -14.61 -16.14 -1.59
C PRO A 93 -15.19 -16.47 -0.21
N VAL A 94 -15.17 -15.48 0.68
CA VAL A 94 -15.71 -15.58 2.04
C VAL A 94 -17.01 -14.80 2.12
N TYR A 95 -18.11 -15.50 2.36
CA TYR A 95 -19.43 -14.90 2.56
C TYR A 95 -19.89 -15.10 4.00
N LEU A 96 -20.66 -14.16 4.52
CA LEU A 96 -21.37 -14.32 5.79
C LEU A 96 -22.75 -13.68 5.68
N ALA A 97 -23.70 -14.14 6.48
CA ALA A 97 -25.01 -13.53 6.55
C ALA A 97 -25.21 -12.73 7.84
N VAL A 98 -25.88 -11.59 7.73
CA VAL A 98 -26.36 -10.78 8.85
C VAL A 98 -27.78 -10.36 8.55
N ARG A 99 -28.73 -10.66 9.45
CA ARG A 99 -30.17 -10.41 9.33
C ARG A 99 -30.76 -10.85 7.99
N GLY A 100 -30.33 -12.03 7.53
CA GLY A 100 -30.79 -12.58 6.25
C GLY A 100 -30.16 -11.95 5.00
N ARG A 101 -29.23 -11.00 5.12
CA ARG A 101 -28.47 -10.44 3.98
C ARG A 101 -27.10 -11.07 3.92
N VAL A 102 -26.66 -11.45 2.73
CA VAL A 102 -25.35 -12.09 2.51
C VAL A 102 -24.35 -11.04 2.03
N PHE A 103 -23.25 -10.91 2.75
CA PHE A 103 -22.17 -9.97 2.48
C PHE A 103 -20.93 -10.71 1.98
N ASP A 104 -20.28 -10.13 0.97
CA ASP A 104 -18.96 -10.58 0.52
C ASP A 104 -17.85 -9.92 1.35
N VAL A 105 -17.27 -10.71 2.23
CA VAL A 105 -16.19 -10.30 3.13
C VAL A 105 -14.83 -10.82 2.66
N THR A 106 -14.69 -11.18 1.38
CA THR A 106 -13.42 -11.62 0.78
C THR A 106 -12.32 -10.56 0.92
N ALA A 107 -12.67 -9.27 0.89
CA ALA A 107 -11.72 -8.19 1.18
C ALA A 107 -11.16 -8.24 2.61
N GLY A 108 -11.91 -8.84 3.54
CA GLY A 108 -11.53 -9.08 4.94
C GLY A 108 -11.06 -10.51 5.20
N ARG A 109 -10.54 -11.24 4.21
CA ARG A 109 -10.14 -12.66 4.35
C ARG A 109 -9.19 -12.95 5.52
N ASN A 110 -8.36 -11.99 5.93
CA ASN A 110 -7.49 -12.16 7.10
C ASN A 110 -8.25 -12.28 8.43
N PHE A 111 -9.50 -11.82 8.47
CA PHE A 111 -10.35 -11.84 9.66
C PHE A 111 -11.36 -12.99 9.62
N TYR A 112 -12.04 -13.14 8.48
CA TYR A 112 -13.13 -14.09 8.31
C TYR A 112 -12.74 -15.36 7.55
N GLY A 113 -11.57 -15.38 6.91
CA GLY A 113 -11.10 -16.57 6.20
C GLY A 113 -10.41 -17.57 7.14
N PRO A 114 -9.92 -18.69 6.59
CA PRO A 114 -9.27 -19.73 7.37
C PRO A 114 -8.08 -19.22 8.19
N GLY A 115 -8.06 -19.51 9.49
CA GLY A 115 -7.06 -19.04 10.44
C GLY A 115 -7.29 -17.63 10.99
N GLY A 116 -8.37 -16.97 10.59
CA GLY A 116 -8.77 -15.66 11.12
C GLY A 116 -9.52 -15.76 12.46
N PRO A 117 -9.53 -14.70 13.29
CA PRO A 117 -10.24 -14.69 14.58
C PRO A 117 -11.76 -14.85 14.43
N TYR A 118 -12.33 -14.54 13.26
CA TYR A 118 -13.76 -14.59 12.96
C TYR A 118 -14.09 -15.65 11.90
N GLU A 119 -13.24 -16.67 11.76
CA GLU A 119 -13.45 -17.81 10.85
C GLU A 119 -14.75 -18.56 11.15
N ASN A 120 -15.18 -18.58 12.40
CA ASN A 120 -16.40 -19.25 12.84
C ASN A 120 -17.69 -18.74 12.14
N PHE A 121 -17.68 -17.49 11.68
CA PHE A 121 -18.78 -16.88 10.94
C PHE A 121 -18.72 -17.11 9.43
N ALA A 122 -17.60 -17.64 8.93
CA ALA A 122 -17.40 -17.87 7.50
C ALA A 122 -18.41 -18.90 6.96
N GLY A 123 -19.20 -18.48 5.97
CA GLY A 123 -20.22 -19.31 5.34
C GLY A 123 -21.47 -19.56 6.20
N ARG A 124 -21.69 -18.80 7.28
CA ARG A 124 -22.81 -18.98 8.21
C ARG A 124 -23.61 -17.69 8.42
N ASP A 125 -24.74 -17.82 9.10
CA ASP A 125 -25.44 -16.67 9.66
C ASP A 125 -24.74 -16.24 10.96
N ALA A 126 -24.20 -15.04 10.95
CA ALA A 126 -23.48 -14.43 12.07
C ALA A 126 -24.41 -13.60 12.97
N SER A 127 -25.70 -13.49 12.67
CA SER A 127 -26.61 -12.55 13.32
C SER A 127 -26.64 -12.70 14.84
N ARG A 128 -26.83 -13.93 15.36
CA ARG A 128 -26.87 -14.18 16.81
C ARG A 128 -25.53 -13.91 17.50
N GLY A 129 -24.44 -14.41 16.92
CA GLY A 129 -23.09 -14.17 17.46
C GLY A 129 -22.73 -12.68 17.51
N LEU A 130 -23.10 -11.92 16.47
CA LEU A 130 -22.90 -10.47 16.43
C LEU A 130 -23.79 -9.71 17.43
N ALA A 131 -25.04 -10.14 17.61
CA ALA A 131 -25.97 -9.54 18.55
C ALA A 131 -25.51 -9.71 20.01
N HIS A 132 -24.99 -10.88 20.37
CA HIS A 132 -24.47 -11.16 21.72
C HIS A 132 -22.98 -10.87 21.89
N HIS A 133 -22.29 -10.39 20.85
CA HIS A 133 -20.83 -10.24 20.84
C HIS A 133 -20.06 -11.52 21.22
N SER A 134 -20.61 -12.68 20.89
CA SER A 134 -20.04 -13.98 21.21
C SER A 134 -19.59 -14.72 19.96
N PHE A 135 -18.50 -15.48 20.11
CA PHE A 135 -17.93 -16.36 19.09
C PHE A 135 -18.18 -17.84 19.39
N ASP A 136 -18.96 -18.13 20.44
CA ASP A 136 -19.21 -19.48 20.94
C ASP A 136 -19.96 -20.33 19.90
N GLN A 137 -19.68 -21.63 19.87
CA GLN A 137 -20.28 -22.55 18.91
C GLN A 137 -21.80 -22.63 19.05
N ASP A 138 -22.32 -22.47 20.27
CA ASP A 138 -23.75 -22.51 20.58
C ASP A 138 -24.51 -21.31 19.98
N MET A 139 -23.81 -20.23 19.65
CA MET A 139 -24.37 -19.03 19.02
C MET A 139 -24.27 -19.06 17.49
N LEU A 140 -23.71 -20.12 16.91
CA LEU A 140 -23.58 -20.30 15.47
C LEU A 140 -24.73 -21.14 14.92
N THR A 141 -25.04 -20.95 13.64
CA THR A 141 -25.96 -21.84 12.93
C THR A 141 -25.30 -23.22 12.75
N LEU A 142 -25.54 -24.13 13.69
CA LEU A 142 -25.02 -25.50 13.66
C LEU A 142 -25.86 -26.40 12.76
N ASP A 143 -27.19 -26.22 12.78
CA ASP A 143 -28.10 -26.94 11.90
C ASP A 143 -28.28 -26.19 10.58
N LEU A 144 -27.67 -26.72 9.52
CA LEU A 144 -27.75 -26.15 8.19
C LEU A 144 -29.07 -26.47 7.48
N ASN A 145 -29.76 -27.56 7.86
CA ASN A 145 -31.00 -27.98 7.22
C ASN A 145 -32.24 -27.52 7.99
N GLY A 146 -32.04 -26.98 9.20
CA GLY A 146 -33.08 -26.47 10.07
C GLY A 146 -33.64 -25.11 9.66
N PRO A 147 -34.65 -24.63 10.39
CA PRO A 147 -35.16 -23.28 10.22
C PRO A 147 -34.07 -22.25 10.55
N LEU A 148 -34.05 -21.15 9.81
CA LEU A 148 -33.22 -20.00 10.15
C LEU A 148 -33.59 -19.48 11.54
N ASP A 149 -32.57 -18.99 12.23
CA ASP A 149 -32.74 -18.34 13.51
C ASP A 149 -33.56 -17.06 13.34
N LYS A 150 -34.70 -17.00 14.04
CA LYS A 150 -35.64 -15.88 13.95
C LYS A 150 -35.22 -14.70 14.81
N LEU A 151 -34.31 -14.90 15.76
CA LEU A 151 -33.81 -13.86 16.66
C LEU A 151 -34.92 -13.20 17.51
N ASP A 152 -36.04 -13.89 17.71
CA ASP A 152 -37.22 -13.40 18.44
C ASP A 152 -36.96 -13.22 19.95
N ASP A 153 -35.89 -13.84 20.46
CA ASP A 153 -35.46 -13.81 21.86
C ASP A 153 -34.44 -12.70 22.17
N LEU A 154 -34.02 -11.92 21.16
CA LEU A 154 -33.12 -10.80 21.37
C LEU A 154 -33.82 -9.64 22.09
N GLY A 155 -33.16 -9.09 23.11
CA GLY A 155 -33.58 -7.86 23.77
C GLY A 155 -33.33 -6.61 22.92
N PRO A 156 -33.78 -5.43 23.39
CA PRO A 156 -33.64 -4.18 22.66
C PRO A 156 -32.17 -3.77 22.46
N ASP A 157 -31.30 -4.11 23.40
CA ASP A 157 -29.87 -3.77 23.34
C ASP A 157 -29.14 -4.65 22.32
N GLU A 158 -29.41 -5.96 22.30
CA GLU A 158 -28.84 -6.89 21.32
C GLU A 158 -29.32 -6.57 19.90
N LEU A 159 -30.59 -6.18 19.76
CA LEU A 159 -31.14 -5.74 18.48
C LEU A 159 -30.49 -4.44 17.99
N ALA A 160 -30.17 -3.51 18.90
CA ALA A 160 -29.44 -2.30 18.57
C ALA A 160 -28.00 -2.62 18.12
N ALA A 161 -27.29 -3.48 18.86
CA ALA A 161 -25.96 -3.94 18.48
C ALA A 161 -25.94 -4.61 17.10
N LEU A 162 -26.95 -5.43 16.81
CA LEU A 162 -27.08 -6.10 15.51
C LEU A 162 -27.33 -5.11 14.36
N ARG A 163 -28.10 -4.04 14.58
CA ARG A 163 -28.30 -2.96 13.60
C ARG A 163 -27.02 -2.19 13.33
N ASP A 164 -26.26 -1.86 14.37
CA ASP A 164 -24.96 -1.21 14.22
C ASP A 164 -23.97 -2.07 13.42
N TRP A 165 -23.99 -3.39 13.65
CA TRP A 165 -23.21 -4.32 12.84
C TRP A 165 -23.68 -4.32 11.38
N GLU A 166 -24.98 -4.44 11.12
CA GLU A 166 -25.54 -4.41 9.77
C GLU A 166 -25.06 -3.16 9.01
N GLU A 167 -25.17 -1.96 9.60
CA GLU A 167 -24.72 -0.71 8.97
C GLU A 167 -23.22 -0.71 8.67
N ARG A 168 -22.39 -1.21 9.59
CA ARG A 168 -20.94 -1.36 9.37
C ARG A 168 -20.63 -2.31 8.23
N PHE A 169 -21.36 -3.42 8.12
CA PHE A 169 -21.19 -4.39 7.05
C PHE A 169 -21.64 -3.81 5.71
N GLU A 170 -22.76 -3.09 5.67
CA GLU A 170 -23.24 -2.39 4.47
C GLU A 170 -22.28 -1.31 3.98
N SER A 171 -21.66 -0.57 4.89
CA SER A 171 -20.71 0.48 4.52
C SER A 171 -19.38 -0.08 3.98
N LYS A 172 -19.00 -1.30 4.38
CA LYS A 172 -17.65 -1.85 4.10
C LYS A 172 -17.65 -2.95 3.05
N TYR A 173 -18.74 -3.70 2.93
CA TYR A 173 -18.82 -4.92 2.13
C TYR A 173 -20.00 -4.87 1.17
N LEU A 174 -19.86 -5.61 0.07
CA LEU A 174 -20.90 -5.70 -0.95
C LEU A 174 -21.95 -6.72 -0.53
N VAL A 175 -23.22 -6.37 -0.70
CA VAL A 175 -24.34 -7.31 -0.52
C VAL A 175 -24.45 -8.16 -1.78
N VAL A 176 -24.17 -9.46 -1.65
CA VAL A 176 -24.21 -10.42 -2.76
C VAL A 176 -25.49 -11.24 -2.81
N GLY A 177 -26.34 -11.14 -1.79
CA GLY A 177 -27.53 -11.96 -1.76
C GLY A 177 -28.40 -11.84 -0.51
N ARG A 178 -29.35 -12.77 -0.43
CA ARG A 178 -30.22 -13.00 0.73
C ARG A 178 -30.08 -14.45 1.17
N LEU A 179 -30.05 -14.67 2.48
CA LEU A 179 -30.12 -15.98 3.12
C LEU A 179 -31.59 -16.33 3.36
N VAL A 180 -32.02 -17.50 2.90
CA VAL A 180 -33.36 -18.07 3.11
C VAL A 180 -33.25 -19.46 3.72
N ALA A 181 -34.31 -19.90 4.40
CA ALA A 181 -34.36 -21.25 4.93
C ALA A 181 -34.50 -22.28 3.80
N VAL A 182 -34.04 -23.51 4.05
CA VAL A 182 -34.18 -24.61 3.10
C VAL A 182 -35.67 -24.86 2.85
N GLY A 183 -36.13 -24.65 1.61
CA GLY A 183 -37.54 -24.79 1.20
C GLY A 183 -38.28 -23.47 0.93
N ASP A 184 -37.73 -22.32 1.31
CA ASP A 184 -38.31 -21.00 1.01
C ASP A 184 -37.64 -20.31 -0.21
N GLU A 185 -36.81 -21.04 -0.96
CA GLU A 185 -36.03 -20.53 -2.11
C GLU A 185 -36.89 -19.95 -3.24
N GLU A 186 -38.16 -20.37 -3.37
CA GLU A 186 -39.06 -20.01 -4.47
C GLU A 186 -40.06 -18.89 -4.17
N LYS A 187 -40.12 -18.36 -2.93
CA LYS A 187 -41.00 -17.23 -2.60
C LYS A 187 -40.40 -15.92 -3.14
N LYS A 188 -40.66 -15.66 -4.42
CA LYS A 188 -40.26 -14.45 -5.14
C LYS A 188 -41.27 -13.32 -4.99
#